data_AF-A0A6V7J530-F1
#
_entry.id   AF-A0A6V7J530-F1
#
_cell.length_a   1.000
_cell.length_b   1.000
_cell.length_c   1.000
_cell.angle_alpha   90.00
_cell.angle_beta   90.00
_cell.angle_gamma   90.00
#
_symmetry.space_group_name_H-M   'P 1'
#
loop_
_entity.id
_entity.type
_entity.pdbx_description
1 polymer ?
#
loop_
_entity_poly.entity_id
_entity_poly.type
_entity_poly.pdbx_seq_one_letter_code
_entity_poly.pdbx_strand_id
1 'polypeptide(L)' 'SMGPDELKKHVISINANKWLHSDVQTKLPTGAIRSVDRTWFDLRNSVELNIERLDMIPGGGYDHFFCVNSPSRSAYRFHA' A
#
# COMPACT_ATOMS: atom_id res chain seq x y z
N SER A 1 23.97 5.96 -1.96
CA SER A 1 23.33 6.55 -0.77
C SER A 1 22.56 5.45 -0.04
N MET A 2 22.12 5.67 1.19
CA MET A 2 21.13 4.83 1.89
C MET A 2 20.05 5.74 2.44
N GLY A 3 18.82 5.26 2.59
CA GLY A 3 17.72 6.03 3.17
C GLY A 3 16.70 6.56 2.14
N PRO A 4 16.06 7.72 2.39
CA PRO A 4 14.90 8.18 1.62
C PRO A 4 15.11 8.28 0.10
N ASP A 5 16.30 8.67 -0.34
CA ASP A 5 16.57 8.85 -1.77
C ASP A 5 16.77 7.54 -2.53
N GLU A 6 17.20 6.46 -1.86
CA GLU A 6 17.22 5.13 -2.47
C GLU A 6 15.86 4.45 -2.40
N LEU A 7 15.06 4.71 -1.36
CA LEU A 7 13.69 4.21 -1.27
C LEU A 7 12.83 4.67 -2.45
N LYS A 8 13.03 5.91 -2.92
CA LYS A 8 12.34 6.44 -4.11
C LYS A 8 12.66 5.70 -5.41
N LYS A 9 13.75 4.93 -5.45
CA LYS A 9 14.15 4.10 -6.61
C LYS A 9 13.65 2.65 -6.50
N HIS A 10 12.99 2.30 -5.40
CA HIS A 10 12.50 0.94 -5.23
C HIS A 10 11.33 0.68 -6.17
N VAL A 11 11.35 -0.50 -6.77
CA VAL A 11 10.22 -1.05 -7.51
C VAL A 11 9.51 -2.03 -6.59
N ILE A 12 8.23 -1.80 -6.36
CA ILE A 12 7.41 -2.63 -5.48
C ILE A 12 6.24 -3.25 -6.23
N SER A 13 5.74 -4.36 -5.70
CA SER A 13 4.42 -4.89 -6.04
C SER A 13 3.77 -5.46 -4.77
N ILE A 14 2.46 -5.31 -4.63
CA ILE A 14 1.68 -5.78 -3.49
C ILE A 14 0.51 -6.61 -4.02
N ASN A 15 0.43 -7.87 -3.57
CA ASN A 15 -0.66 -8.78 -3.92
C ASN A 15 -1.95 -8.45 -3.13
N ALA A 16 -2.57 -7.32 -3.43
CA ALA A 16 -3.80 -6.86 -2.80
C ALA A 16 -4.73 -6.22 -3.84
N ASN A 17 -5.99 -6.68 -3.89
CA ASN A 17 -7.03 -6.08 -4.74
C ASN A 17 -7.83 -4.99 -4.03
N LYS A 18 -7.62 -4.83 -2.72
CA LYS A 18 -8.38 -3.92 -1.86
C LYS A 18 -7.48 -3.26 -0.82
N TRP A 19 -7.91 -2.12 -0.30
CA TRP A 19 -7.29 -1.42 0.82
C TRP A 19 -8.35 -0.93 1.81
N LEU A 20 -7.95 -0.72 3.06
CA LEU A 20 -8.80 -0.22 4.13
C LEU A 20 -8.71 1.30 4.19
N HIS A 21 -9.84 1.95 3.94
CA HIS A 21 -9.92 3.41 3.99
C HIS A 21 -9.81 3.91 5.43
N SER A 22 -8.85 4.79 5.68
CA SER A 22 -8.67 5.47 6.96
C SER A 22 -9.22 6.90 6.90
N ASP A 23 -9.71 7.38 8.03
CA ASP A 23 -10.11 8.77 8.18
C ASP A 23 -8.89 9.67 8.09
N VAL A 24 -8.99 10.76 7.33
CA VAL A 24 -7.84 11.61 6.98
C VAL A 24 -7.27 12.31 8.21
N GLN A 25 -8.12 12.64 9.19
CA GLN A 25 -7.74 13.41 10.37
C GLN A 25 -7.21 12.51 11.49
N THR A 26 -7.91 11.42 11.79
CA THR A 26 -7.59 10.51 12.90
C THR A 26 -6.66 9.38 12.49
N LYS A 27 -6.50 9.12 11.19
CA LYS A 27 -5.77 7.97 10.61
C LYS A 27 -6.34 6.61 11.00
N LEU A 28 -7.50 6.56 11.64
CA LEU A 28 -8.15 5.32 12.04
C LEU A 28 -8.93 4.68 10.88
N PRO A 29 -8.96 3.35 10.79
CA PRO A 29 -9.81 2.66 9.82
C PRO A 29 -11.28 3.06 9.94
N THR A 30 -11.88 3.48 8.84
CA THR A 30 -13.32 3.77 8.74
C THR A 30 -14.16 2.49 8.64
N GLY A 31 -13.52 1.33 8.49
CA GLY A 31 -14.16 0.06 8.14
C GLY A 31 -14.50 -0.09 6.65
N ALA A 32 -14.42 0.98 5.86
CA ALA A 32 -14.69 0.91 4.43
C ALA A 32 -13.52 0.23 3.68
N ILE A 33 -13.84 -0.82 2.94
CA ILE A 33 -12.89 -1.53 2.07
C ILE A 33 -13.09 -1.05 0.63
N ARG A 34 -12.02 -0.58 0.00
CA ARG A 34 -12.03 0.00 -1.35
C ARG A 34 -11.25 -0.87 -2.33
N SER A 35 -11.68 -0.93 -3.59
CA SER A 35 -10.88 -1.55 -4.65
C SER A 35 -9.66 -0.69 -4.95
N VAL A 36 -8.55 -1.34 -5.31
CA VAL A 36 -7.36 -0.65 -5.83
C VAL A 36 -7.46 -0.35 -7.33
N ASP A 37 -8.37 -1.01 -8.07
CA ASP A 37 -8.41 -0.96 -9.54
C ASP A 37 -8.51 0.47 -10.05
N ARG A 38 -7.60 0.84 -10.98
CA ARG A 38 -7.55 2.18 -11.60
C ARG A 38 -7.41 3.32 -10.59
N THR A 39 -6.69 3.08 -9.48
CA THR A 39 -6.32 4.11 -8.50
C THR A 39 -4.81 4.16 -8.30
N TRP A 40 -4.32 5.20 -7.61
CA TRP A 40 -2.92 5.25 -7.17
C TRP A 40 -2.56 4.15 -6.15
N PHE A 41 -3.56 3.49 -5.55
CA PHE A 41 -3.38 2.31 -4.71
C PHE A 41 -3.23 1.01 -5.52
N ASP A 42 -3.33 1.04 -6.85
CA ASP A 42 -3.06 -0.12 -7.69
C ASP A 42 -1.55 -0.39 -7.76
N LEU A 43 -1.07 -1.19 -6.82
CA LEU A 43 0.32 -1.63 -6.72
C LEU A 43 0.47 -3.10 -7.10
N ARG A 44 -0.50 -3.68 -7.83
CA ARG A 44 -0.50 -5.11 -8.19
C ARG A 44 0.58 -5.45 -9.20
N ASN A 45 0.94 -4.48 -10.05
CA ASN A 45 2.07 -4.57 -10.96
C ASN A 45 3.28 -3.85 -10.37
N SER A 46 4.47 -4.17 -10.90
CA SER A 46 5.71 -3.49 -10.53
C SER A 46 5.60 -1.99 -10.79
N VAL A 47 5.74 -1.19 -9.73
CA VAL A 47 5.72 0.28 -9.79
C VAL A 47 6.91 0.86 -9.04
N GLU A 48 7.50 1.91 -9.59
CA GLU A 48 8.56 2.67 -8.93
C GLU A 48 7.98 3.65 -7.91
N LEU A 49 8.58 3.74 -6.72
CA LEU A 49 8.20 4.67 -5.65
C LEU A 49 8.76 6.10 -5.85
N ASN A 50 8.85 6.55 -7.09
CA ASN A 50 9.42 7.85 -7.41
C ASN A 50 8.58 9.01 -6.82
N ILE A 51 9.18 10.21 -6.79
CA ILE A 51 8.57 11.39 -6.15
C ILE A 51 7.21 11.75 -6.75
N GLU A 52 7.07 11.65 -8.08
CA GLU A 52 5.82 11.93 -8.78
C GLU A 52 4.68 11.06 -8.22
N ARG A 53 4.92 9.75 -8.05
CA ARG A 53 3.91 8.85 -7.48
C ARG A 53 3.63 9.15 -6.01
N LEU A 54 4.65 9.44 -5.21
CA LEU A 54 4.47 9.70 -3.78
C LEU A 54 3.64 10.97 -3.53
N ASP A 55 3.87 12.02 -4.33
CA ASP A 55 3.16 13.29 -4.23
C ASP A 55 1.68 13.19 -4.64
N MET A 56 1.31 12.19 -5.46
CA MET A 56 -0.08 11.92 -5.82
C MET A 56 -0.90 11.28 -4.68
N ILE A 57 -0.24 10.77 -3.64
CA ILE A 57 -0.92 10.21 -2.47
C ILE A 57 -1.14 11.32 -1.43
N PRO A 58 -2.37 11.51 -0.92
CA PRO A 58 -2.62 12.44 0.17
C PRO A 58 -1.71 12.16 1.37
N GLY A 59 -0.84 13.14 1.70
CA GLY A 59 0.18 13.00 2.74
C GLY A 59 1.60 12.68 2.23
N GLY A 60 1.81 12.62 0.90
CA GLY A 60 3.13 12.48 0.28
C GLY A 60 3.71 11.06 0.35
N GLY A 61 2.87 10.04 0.55
CA GLY A 61 3.31 8.66 0.61
C GLY A 61 2.23 7.70 1.12
N TYR A 62 2.59 6.41 1.18
CA TYR A 62 1.68 5.36 1.62
C TYR A 62 1.81 5.10 3.12
N ASP A 63 0.72 5.28 3.87
CA ASP A 63 0.53 4.80 5.25
C ASP A 63 -0.86 4.16 5.38
N HIS A 64 -1.08 3.11 4.59
CA HIS A 64 -2.39 2.52 4.38
C HIS A 64 -2.34 1.00 4.52
N PHE A 65 -3.42 0.40 5.03
CA PHE A 65 -3.52 -1.04 5.15
C PHE A 65 -4.03 -1.66 3.84
N PHE A 66 -3.21 -2.51 3.24
CA PHE A 66 -3.59 -3.31 2.06
C PHE A 66 -4.15 -4.67 2.49
N CYS A 67 -5.26 -5.07 1.87
CA CYS A 67 -5.89 -6.38 2.12
C CYS A 67 -5.23 -7.42 1.22
N VAL A 68 -4.27 -8.17 1.76
CA VAL A 68 -3.54 -9.21 1.04
C VAL A 68 -4.52 -10.29 0.54
N ASN A 69 -4.47 -10.58 -0.78
CA ASN A 69 -5.39 -11.52 -1.42
C ASN A 69 -5.22 -12.95 -0.92
N SER A 70 -3.97 -13.34 -0.66
CA SER A 70 -3.62 -14.67 -0.18
C SER A 70 -2.31 -14.62 0.62
N PRO A 71 -2.23 -15.33 1.76
CA PRO A 71 -0.99 -15.42 2.52
C PRO A 71 0.14 -16.05 1.68
N SER A 72 1.38 -15.63 1.93
CA SER A 72 2.55 -16.30 1.36
C SER A 72 2.75 -17.67 2.01
N ARG A 73 3.60 -18.53 1.42
CA ARG A 73 3.95 -19.84 2.00
C ARG A 73 4.55 -19.74 3.41
N SER A 74 5.18 -18.61 3.73
CA SER A 74 5.81 -18.36 5.03
C SER A 74 4.87 -17.69 6.04
N ALA A 75 3.58 -17.57 5.75
CA ALA A 75 2.62 -16.99 6.67
C ALA A 75 2.33 -17.93 7.84
N TYR A 76 2.46 -17.42 9.06
CA TYR A 76 2.03 -18.13 10.26
C TYR A 76 0.51 -18.18 10.33
N ARG A 77 -0.05 -19.38 10.49
CA ARG A 77 -1.47 -19.57 10.79
C ARG A 77 -1.61 -19.90 12.26
N PHE A 78 -2.32 -19.05 12.99
CA PHE A 78 -2.79 -19.38 14.33
C PHE A 78 -4.07 -20.20 14.18
N HIS A 79 -4.06 -21.42 14.68
CA HIS A 79 -5.27 -22.23 14.83
C HIS A 79 -5.84 -21.94 16.22
N ALA A 80 -7.11 -21.52 16.25
CA ALA A 80 -7.88 -21.36 17.48
C ALA A 80 -8.50 -22.70 17.89
#